data_AF-A0AAI9TCN2-F1
#
_entry.id   AF-A0AAI9TCN2-F1
#
_cell.length_a   1.000
_cell.length_b   1.000
_cell.length_c   1.000
_cell.angle_alpha   90.00
_cell.angle_beta   90.00
_cell.angle_gamma   90.00
#
_symmetry.space_group_name_H-M   'P 1'
#
loop_
_entity.id
_entity.type
_entity.pdbx_description
1 polymer ?
#
loop_
_entity_poly.entity_id
_entity_poly.type
_entity_poly.pdbx_seq_one_letter_code
_entity_poly.pdbx_strand_id
1 'polypeptide(L)'
;MPHPKSDTETRYKPCQVLSDHQTTYVIWFEDTLHHYGVPTWKFDLYLLVMDLDKAAELLVKAGWVIDTQGPHAIGNAKVELPQKRLVFPSSKITTVLLPAQEWKFPLNADSPDDAPLTTDSHENVSFPPLPGFLDALIESWLDSPSDDAMLLIHLTCQISYLYAYVPAIKQRAFAEQMKYEHRQFHFDVLAGMQTDTIQFRKHQRAIRDALLQGQYELQECSASRDNEDIFDTGRVGMSL
;
A
#
# COMPACT_ATOMS: atom_id res chain seq x y z
N MET A 1 38.98 5.16 -11.38
CA MET A 1 38.09 4.06 -11.01
C MET A 1 36.68 4.62 -10.89
N PRO A 2 35.66 4.00 -11.50
CA PRO A 2 34.29 4.47 -11.33
C PRO A 2 33.83 4.14 -9.91
N HIS A 3 33.32 5.14 -9.19
CA HIS A 3 32.68 4.92 -7.90
C HIS A 3 31.46 4.00 -8.11
N PRO A 4 31.25 2.99 -7.25
CA PRO A 4 29.99 2.26 -7.25
C PRO A 4 28.87 3.26 -6.97
N LYS A 5 27.96 3.42 -7.94
CA LYS A 5 26.73 4.20 -7.75
C LYS A 5 26.00 3.63 -6.55
N SER A 6 25.53 4.48 -5.64
CA SER A 6 24.81 4.01 -4.45
C SER A 6 23.58 3.20 -4.87
N ASP A 7 23.19 2.19 -4.08
CA ASP A 7 21.98 1.38 -4.37
C ASP A 7 20.74 2.27 -4.59
N THR A 8 20.67 3.42 -3.90
CA THR A 8 19.68 4.49 -4.08
C THR A 8 19.60 5.01 -5.52
N GLU A 9 20.73 5.33 -6.16
CA GLU A 9 20.77 5.83 -7.55
C GLU A 9 20.30 4.79 -8.58
N THR A 10 20.19 3.52 -8.17
CA THR A 10 19.80 2.43 -9.06
C THR A 10 18.42 1.86 -8.76
N ARG A 11 17.88 2.11 -7.56
CA ARG A 11 16.61 1.53 -7.09
C ARG A 11 15.47 1.81 -8.07
N TYR A 12 15.30 3.06 -8.49
CA TYR A 12 14.19 3.46 -9.37
C TYR A 12 14.52 3.42 -10.87
N LYS A 13 15.63 2.78 -11.29
CA LYS A 13 15.88 2.55 -12.73
C LYS A 13 14.74 1.82 -13.46
N PRO A 14 14.05 0.81 -12.86
CA PRO A 14 12.90 0.21 -13.51
C PRO A 14 11.80 1.24 -13.82
N CYS A 15 11.59 2.20 -12.92
CA CYS A 15 10.62 3.28 -13.08
C CYS A 15 10.97 4.15 -14.29
N GLN A 16 12.25 4.51 -14.47
CA GLN A 16 12.70 5.25 -15.64
C GLN A 16 12.45 4.48 -16.94
N VAL A 17 12.75 3.18 -16.99
CA VAL A 17 12.50 2.34 -18.18
C VAL A 17 11.02 2.32 -18.55
N LEU A 18 10.13 2.19 -17.55
CA LEU A 18 8.68 2.22 -17.78
C LEU A 18 8.20 3.59 -18.28
N SER A 19 8.71 4.68 -17.67
CA SER A 19 8.44 6.06 -18.11
C SER A 19 8.89 6.31 -19.55
N ASP A 20 10.09 5.89 -19.93
CA ASP A 20 10.64 6.06 -21.29
C ASP A 20 9.79 5.35 -22.35
N HIS A 21 9.05 4.31 -21.96
CA HIS A 21 8.14 3.55 -22.83
C HIS A 21 6.67 3.89 -22.58
N GLN A 22 6.37 5.02 -21.92
CA GLN A 22 5.00 5.50 -21.65
C GLN A 22 4.11 4.45 -20.98
N THR A 23 4.71 3.60 -20.13
CA THR A 23 3.97 2.60 -19.37
C THR A 23 3.68 3.16 -18.00
N THR A 24 2.39 3.36 -17.68
CA THR A 24 1.96 3.86 -16.38
C THR A 24 2.34 2.86 -15.28
N TYR A 25 2.93 3.38 -14.21
CA TYR A 25 3.21 2.65 -12.99
C TYR A 25 3.04 3.58 -11.79
N VAL A 26 2.97 2.97 -10.61
CA VAL A 26 3.14 3.69 -9.36
C VAL A 26 3.98 2.85 -8.41
N ILE A 27 4.85 3.51 -7.65
CA ILE A 27 5.63 2.86 -6.60
C ILE A 27 4.68 2.47 -5.46
N TRP A 28 4.94 1.33 -4.81
CA TRP A 28 4.04 0.75 -3.81
C TRP A 28 4.77 0.38 -2.51
N PHE A 29 3.99 0.09 -1.46
CA PHE A 29 4.44 -0.33 -0.12
C PHE A 29 5.56 0.54 0.50
N GLU A 30 6.70 -0.03 0.90
CA GLU A 30 7.68 0.61 1.79
C GLU A 30 8.29 1.87 1.19
N ASP A 31 8.52 1.90 -0.12
CA ASP A 31 9.00 3.10 -0.80
C ASP A 31 8.00 4.24 -0.72
N THR A 32 6.70 3.92 -0.82
CA THR A 32 5.64 4.91 -0.68
C THR A 32 5.52 5.40 0.77
N LEU A 33 5.60 4.50 1.75
CA LEU A 33 5.68 4.90 3.16
C LEU A 33 6.85 5.84 3.41
N HIS A 34 8.03 5.49 2.89
CA HIS A 34 9.24 6.30 3.03
C HIS A 34 9.08 7.68 2.38
N HIS A 35 8.48 7.75 1.18
CA HIS A 35 8.15 9.01 0.52
C HIS A 35 7.28 9.91 1.40
N TYR A 36 6.34 9.34 2.16
CA TYR A 36 5.51 10.08 3.12
C TYR A 36 6.14 10.30 4.50
N GLY A 37 7.44 10.04 4.66
CA GLY A 37 8.20 10.34 5.87
C GLY A 37 8.14 9.27 6.96
N VAL A 38 7.63 8.07 6.65
CA VAL A 38 7.67 6.93 7.58
C VAL A 38 9.12 6.40 7.66
N PRO A 39 9.70 6.24 8.85
CA PRO A 39 11.05 5.69 9.03
C PRO A 39 11.05 4.17 8.90
N THR A 40 10.82 3.67 7.69
CA THR A 40 10.85 2.24 7.35
C THR A 40 12.07 1.84 6.54
N TRP A 41 12.41 0.56 6.58
CA TRP A 41 13.42 -0.05 5.71
C TRP A 41 12.80 -0.38 4.36
N LYS A 42 13.52 -0.06 3.27
CA LYS A 42 13.10 -0.38 1.90
C LYS A 42 13.72 -1.71 1.48
N PHE A 43 12.88 -2.72 1.23
CA PHE A 43 13.31 -4.06 0.82
C PHE A 43 13.29 -4.17 -0.72
N ASP A 44 12.44 -5.02 -1.27
CA ASP A 44 12.15 -5.08 -2.70
C ASP A 44 11.45 -3.80 -3.17
N LEU A 45 11.59 -3.45 -4.44
CA LEU A 45 10.85 -2.35 -5.06
C LEU A 45 9.56 -2.92 -5.63
N TYR A 46 8.43 -2.55 -5.04
CA TYR A 46 7.11 -2.92 -5.53
C TYR A 46 6.56 -1.85 -6.46
N LEU A 47 6.11 -2.25 -7.64
CA LEU A 47 5.47 -1.37 -8.63
C LEU A 47 4.10 -1.93 -8.99
N LEU A 48 3.06 -1.10 -8.87
CA LEU A 48 1.77 -1.42 -9.49
C LEU A 48 1.82 -1.05 -10.97
N VAL A 49 1.37 -1.95 -11.82
CA VAL A 49 1.28 -1.77 -13.28
C VAL A 49 -0.07 -2.28 -13.80
N MET A 50 -0.49 -1.79 -14.96
CA MET A 50 -1.72 -2.27 -15.61
C MET A 50 -1.54 -3.65 -16.26
N ASP A 51 -0.40 -3.87 -16.90
CA ASP A 51 -0.09 -5.11 -17.63
C ASP A 51 1.28 -5.64 -17.18
N LEU A 52 1.24 -6.76 -16.44
CA LEU A 52 2.42 -7.40 -15.88
C LEU A 52 3.38 -7.90 -16.96
N ASP A 53 2.87 -8.54 -18.02
CA ASP A 53 3.70 -9.17 -19.02
C ASP A 53 4.37 -8.11 -19.90
N LYS A 54 3.63 -7.06 -20.30
CA LYS A 54 4.19 -5.94 -21.04
C LYS A 54 5.26 -5.20 -20.23
N ALA A 55 4.98 -4.87 -18.97
CA ALA A 55 5.95 -4.18 -18.11
C ALA A 55 7.20 -5.05 -17.86
N ALA A 56 7.03 -6.35 -17.62
CA ALA A 56 8.15 -7.27 -17.46
C ALA A 56 8.99 -7.38 -18.74
N GLU A 57 8.37 -7.45 -19.92
CA GLU A 57 9.07 -7.51 -21.20
C GLU A 57 9.96 -6.27 -21.43
N LEU A 58 9.46 -5.07 -21.10
CA LEU A 58 10.23 -3.83 -21.19
C LEU A 58 11.47 -3.86 -20.31
N LEU A 59 11.32 -4.31 -19.07
CA LEU A 59 12.45 -4.44 -18.14
C LEU A 59 13.44 -5.51 -18.60
N VAL A 60 12.98 -6.64 -19.13
CA VAL A 60 13.85 -7.67 -19.71
C VAL A 60 14.65 -7.12 -20.90
N LYS A 61 14.02 -6.36 -21.79
CA LYS A 61 14.71 -5.67 -22.91
C LYS A 61 15.77 -4.67 -22.40
N ALA A 62 15.56 -4.08 -21.23
CA ALA A 62 16.50 -3.18 -20.58
C ALA A 62 17.58 -3.89 -19.73
N GLY A 63 17.62 -5.23 -19.72
CA GLY A 63 18.67 -6.02 -19.09
C GLY A 63 18.34 -6.62 -17.73
N TRP A 64 17.09 -6.53 -17.27
CA TRP A 64 16.61 -7.33 -16.14
C TRP A 64 16.39 -8.78 -16.56
N VAL A 65 16.39 -9.68 -15.58
CA VAL A 65 16.09 -11.10 -15.79
C VAL A 65 14.90 -11.46 -14.90
N ILE A 66 13.99 -12.28 -15.43
CA ILE A 66 12.89 -12.84 -14.64
C ILE A 66 13.47 -13.77 -13.57
N ASP A 67 13.16 -13.49 -12.31
CA ASP A 67 13.50 -14.36 -11.20
C ASP A 67 12.47 -15.50 -11.13
N THR A 68 12.87 -16.69 -11.61
CA THR A 68 12.06 -17.91 -11.57
C THR A 68 12.32 -18.78 -10.34
N GLN A 69 13.32 -18.42 -9.52
CA GLN A 69 13.77 -19.25 -8.41
C GLN A 69 13.32 -18.72 -7.05
N GLY A 70 13.16 -17.40 -6.93
CA GLY A 70 12.73 -16.79 -5.70
C GLY A 70 11.25 -17.08 -5.37
N PRO A 71 10.88 -17.05 -4.07
CA PRO A 71 9.51 -17.29 -3.65
C PRO A 71 8.56 -16.17 -4.12
N HIS A 72 7.35 -16.51 -4.52
CA HIS A 72 6.30 -15.51 -4.73
C HIS A 72 5.88 -14.95 -3.36
N ALA A 73 6.39 -13.76 -3.02
CA ALA A 73 6.25 -13.21 -1.68
C ALA A 73 6.07 -11.69 -1.68
N ILE A 74 5.32 -11.21 -0.69
CA ILE A 74 5.11 -9.79 -0.41
C ILE A 74 5.48 -9.57 1.05
N GLY A 75 6.58 -8.84 1.27
CA GLY A 75 7.28 -8.89 2.55
C GLY A 75 7.59 -10.34 2.94
N ASN A 76 7.07 -10.78 4.08
CA ASN A 76 7.25 -12.15 4.59
C ASN A 76 6.09 -13.10 4.22
N ALA A 77 5.05 -12.61 3.55
CA ALA A 77 3.90 -13.41 3.14
C ALA A 77 4.22 -14.20 1.88
N LYS A 78 4.01 -15.52 1.88
CA LYS A 78 4.09 -16.34 0.66
C LYS A 78 2.72 -16.36 0.01
N VAL A 79 2.62 -15.85 -1.21
CA VAL A 79 1.32 -15.60 -1.84
C VAL A 79 1.30 -16.16 -3.26
N GLU A 80 0.16 -16.71 -3.65
CA GLU A 80 -0.12 -17.16 -5.02
C GLU A 80 -0.70 -16.02 -5.88
N LEU A 81 -0.54 -14.78 -5.43
CA LEU A 81 -1.02 -13.60 -6.15
C LEU A 81 -0.23 -13.39 -7.45
N PRO A 82 -0.88 -12.96 -8.54
CA PRO A 82 -0.18 -12.65 -9.78
C PRO A 82 0.89 -11.58 -9.53
N GLN A 83 2.13 -11.92 -9.88
CA GLN A 83 3.27 -11.03 -9.78
C GLN A 83 4.37 -11.43 -10.77
N LYS A 84 5.24 -10.47 -11.12
CA LYS A 84 6.48 -10.76 -11.85
C LYS A 84 7.65 -10.23 -11.06
N ARG A 85 8.58 -11.11 -10.73
CA ARG A 85 9.81 -10.76 -10.02
C ARG A 85 10.94 -10.63 -11.03
N LEU A 86 11.65 -9.51 -10.97
CA LEU A 86 12.76 -9.21 -11.86
C LEU A 86 13.98 -8.78 -11.06
N VAL A 87 15.14 -9.30 -11.42
CA VAL A 87 16.43 -8.95 -10.83
C VAL A 87 17.33 -8.36 -11.90
N PHE A 88 18.05 -7.31 -11.54
CA PHE A 88 19.13 -6.81 -12.38
C PHE A 88 20.42 -7.54 -11.98
N PRO A 89 21.23 -8.09 -12.91
CA PRO A 89 22.36 -8.98 -12.56
C PRO A 89 23.38 -8.43 -11.56
N SER A 90 23.50 -7.10 -11.45
CA SER A 90 24.42 -6.44 -10.50
C SER A 90 23.73 -5.81 -9.28
N SER A 91 22.41 -5.99 -9.13
CA SER A 91 21.62 -5.41 -8.05
C SER A 91 21.16 -6.48 -7.07
N LYS A 92 21.08 -6.11 -5.79
CA LYS A 92 20.46 -6.94 -4.75
C LYS A 92 18.96 -6.67 -4.57
N ILE A 93 18.45 -5.63 -5.22
CA ILE A 93 17.05 -5.22 -5.12
C ILE A 93 16.24 -5.98 -6.16
N THR A 94 15.21 -6.71 -5.72
CA THR A 94 14.21 -7.26 -6.63
C THR A 94 13.23 -6.16 -7.02
N THR A 95 12.89 -6.08 -8.30
CA THR A 95 11.72 -5.34 -8.78
C THR A 95 10.55 -6.31 -8.85
N VAL A 96 9.50 -6.05 -8.09
CA VAL A 96 8.29 -6.88 -8.06
C VAL A 96 7.17 -6.08 -8.71
N LEU A 97 6.73 -6.55 -9.88
CA LEU A 97 5.56 -6.00 -10.57
C LEU A 97 4.31 -6.66 -10.04
N LEU A 98 3.32 -5.85 -9.72
CA LEU A 98 2.03 -6.24 -9.19
C LEU A 98 0.91 -5.64 -10.07
N PRO A 99 -0.20 -6.35 -10.32
CA PRO A 99 -1.30 -5.84 -11.11
C PRO A 99 -2.13 -4.84 -10.29
N ALA A 100 -2.25 -3.60 -10.74
CA ALA A 100 -2.90 -2.52 -9.98
C ALA A 100 -4.35 -2.87 -9.54
N GLN A 101 -5.08 -3.62 -10.39
CA GLN A 101 -6.45 -4.05 -10.14
C GLN A 101 -6.60 -4.92 -8.88
N GLU A 102 -5.64 -5.82 -8.61
CA GLU A 102 -5.66 -6.66 -7.41
C GLU A 102 -5.42 -5.85 -6.13
N TRP A 103 -4.69 -4.74 -6.26
CA TRP A 103 -4.35 -3.83 -5.17
C TRP A 103 -5.31 -2.64 -5.05
N LYS A 104 -6.47 -2.72 -5.71
CA LYS A 104 -7.58 -1.76 -5.57
C LYS A 104 -7.17 -0.31 -5.83
N PHE A 105 -6.09 -0.11 -6.58
CA PHE A 105 -5.56 1.21 -6.91
C PHE A 105 -5.92 1.56 -8.37
N PRO A 106 -6.65 2.66 -8.61
CA PRO A 106 -6.96 3.09 -9.97
C PRO A 106 -5.70 3.67 -10.61
N LEU A 107 -5.09 2.90 -11.51
CA LEU A 107 -3.91 3.33 -12.26
C LEU A 107 -4.28 3.90 -13.65
N ASN A 108 -5.56 4.14 -13.90
CA ASN A 108 -6.05 4.63 -15.19
C ASN A 108 -5.86 6.14 -15.30
N ALA A 109 -5.22 6.61 -16.36
CA ALA A 109 -5.02 8.03 -16.62
C ALA A 109 -6.30 8.80 -17.01
N ASP A 110 -7.41 8.08 -17.27
CA ASP A 110 -8.63 8.62 -17.88
C ASP A 110 -9.79 8.86 -16.89
N SER A 111 -9.60 8.60 -15.58
CA SER A 111 -10.63 8.89 -14.58
C SER A 111 -10.53 10.34 -14.11
N PRO A 112 -11.57 11.17 -14.26
CA PRO A 112 -11.58 12.57 -13.80
C PRO A 112 -11.52 12.72 -12.26
N ASP A 113 -11.68 11.63 -11.51
CA ASP A 113 -11.62 11.58 -10.05
C ASP A 113 -10.23 11.18 -9.50
N ASP A 114 -9.28 10.82 -10.37
CA ASP A 114 -7.95 10.39 -9.93
C ASP A 114 -7.06 11.61 -9.65
N ALA A 115 -6.73 11.81 -8.37
CA ALA A 115 -5.73 12.80 -7.98
C ALA A 115 -4.40 12.53 -8.72
N PRO A 116 -3.75 13.55 -9.29
CA PRO A 116 -2.55 13.36 -10.09
C PRO A 116 -1.48 12.67 -9.26
N LEU A 117 -0.82 11.67 -9.85
CA LEU A 117 0.34 10.99 -9.26
C LEU A 117 1.33 12.04 -8.80
N THR A 118 1.80 11.93 -7.56
CA THR A 118 2.79 12.86 -7.03
C THR A 118 4.14 12.51 -7.64
N THR A 119 4.61 13.36 -8.55
CA THR A 119 5.97 13.25 -9.07
C THR A 119 6.95 13.79 -8.05
N ASP A 120 7.86 12.98 -7.55
CA ASP A 120 8.99 13.49 -6.76
C ASP A 120 9.93 14.28 -7.69
N SER A 121 10.13 15.56 -7.38
CA SER A 121 10.94 16.48 -8.18
C SER A 121 12.42 16.09 -8.28
N HIS A 122 12.91 15.20 -7.42
CA HIS A 122 14.32 14.77 -7.43
C HIS A 122 14.59 13.58 -8.34
N GLU A 123 13.63 12.68 -8.52
CA GLU A 123 13.84 11.41 -9.23
C GLU A 123 12.86 11.18 -10.39
N ASN A 124 11.89 12.09 -10.60
CA ASN A 124 10.88 12.02 -11.66
C ASN A 124 10.14 10.66 -11.69
N VAL A 125 9.80 10.15 -10.50
CA VAL A 125 9.07 8.89 -10.32
C VAL A 125 7.67 9.14 -9.77
N SER A 126 6.78 8.18 -10.03
CA SER A 126 5.37 8.24 -9.67
C SER A 126 5.12 7.57 -8.31
N PHE A 127 4.62 8.35 -7.36
CA PHE A 127 4.05 7.87 -6.09
C PHE A 127 2.53 8.09 -6.08
N PRO A 128 1.78 7.23 -5.37
CA PRO A 128 0.34 7.39 -5.25
C PRO A 128 0.05 8.56 -4.30
N PRO A 129 -0.97 9.39 -4.55
CA PRO A 129 -1.38 10.43 -3.61
C PRO A 129 -1.79 9.80 -2.27
N LEU A 130 -1.47 10.45 -1.16
CA LEU A 130 -1.64 9.88 0.18
C LEU A 130 -3.05 9.35 0.49
N PRO A 131 -4.15 10.06 0.15
CA PRO A 131 -5.50 9.53 0.35
C PRO A 131 -5.76 8.27 -0.48
N GLY A 132 -5.38 8.28 -1.76
CA GLY A 132 -5.53 7.13 -2.66
C GLY A 132 -4.69 5.92 -2.24
N PHE A 133 -3.49 6.17 -1.70
CA PHE A 133 -2.65 5.11 -1.13
C PHE A 133 -3.32 4.46 0.08
N LEU A 134 -3.80 5.27 1.02
CA LEU A 134 -4.48 4.77 2.22
C LEU A 134 -5.78 4.05 1.86
N ASP A 135 -6.57 4.59 0.95
CA ASP A 135 -7.82 3.96 0.49
C ASP A 135 -7.58 2.59 -0.13
N ALA A 136 -6.57 2.46 -0.99
CA ALA A 136 -6.23 1.19 -1.60
C ALA A 136 -5.65 0.19 -0.58
N LEU A 137 -4.84 0.63 0.38
CA LEU A 137 -4.39 -0.24 1.48
C LEU A 137 -5.56 -0.72 2.36
N ILE A 138 -6.49 0.16 2.72
CA ILE A 138 -7.69 -0.19 3.50
C ILE A 138 -8.51 -1.21 2.73
N GLU A 139 -8.82 -0.95 1.45
CA GLU A 139 -9.64 -1.85 0.65
C GLU A 139 -8.94 -3.20 0.42
N SER A 140 -7.64 -3.20 0.13
CA SER A 140 -6.83 -4.42 0.05
C SER A 140 -6.74 -5.15 1.38
N TRP A 141 -6.87 -4.49 2.53
CA TRP A 141 -6.90 -5.18 3.81
C TRP A 141 -8.29 -5.76 4.11
N LEU A 142 -9.34 -4.98 3.88
CA LEU A 142 -10.74 -5.38 4.09
C LEU A 142 -11.12 -6.55 3.18
N ASP A 143 -10.80 -6.47 1.89
CA ASP A 143 -11.08 -7.52 0.90
C ASP A 143 -9.78 -8.07 0.31
N SER A 144 -8.91 -8.55 1.20
CA SER A 144 -7.62 -9.13 0.86
C SER A 144 -7.69 -10.13 -0.29
N PRO A 145 -6.80 -10.00 -1.29
CA PRO A 145 -6.77 -10.91 -2.41
C PRO A 145 -6.22 -12.31 -2.02
N SER A 146 -5.74 -12.46 -0.78
CA SER A 146 -5.33 -13.74 -0.18
C SER A 146 -5.73 -13.79 1.30
N ASP A 147 -6.13 -14.98 1.78
CA ASP A 147 -6.37 -15.24 3.21
C ASP A 147 -5.07 -15.49 4.00
N ASP A 148 -3.90 -15.27 3.39
CA ASP A 148 -2.61 -15.40 4.07
C ASP A 148 -2.49 -14.40 5.24
N ALA A 149 -2.31 -14.94 6.45
CA ALA A 149 -2.25 -14.14 7.67
C ALA A 149 -1.07 -13.17 7.68
N MET A 150 0.07 -13.55 7.09
CA MET A 150 1.24 -12.67 7.04
C MET A 150 1.02 -11.49 6.08
N LEU A 151 0.24 -11.69 5.00
CA LEU A 151 -0.14 -10.59 4.12
C LEU A 151 -1.08 -9.60 4.83
N LEU A 152 -2.07 -10.12 5.57
CA LEU A 152 -2.97 -9.27 6.36
C LEU A 152 -2.19 -8.46 7.40
N ILE A 153 -1.24 -9.09 8.11
CA ILE A 153 -0.35 -8.40 9.05
C ILE A 153 0.48 -7.34 8.33
N HIS A 154 1.04 -7.67 7.16
CA HIS A 154 1.82 -6.73 6.37
C HIS A 154 1.01 -5.47 6.01
N LEU A 155 -0.21 -5.65 5.51
CA LEU A 155 -1.11 -4.56 5.14
C LEU A 155 -1.51 -3.71 6.34
N THR A 156 -1.89 -4.33 7.47
CA THR A 156 -2.16 -3.57 8.70
C THR A 156 -0.93 -2.80 9.15
N CYS A 157 0.27 -3.39 9.14
CA CYS A 157 1.49 -2.69 9.53
C CYS A 157 1.73 -1.43 8.68
N GLN A 158 1.49 -1.51 7.37
CA GLN A 158 1.58 -0.36 6.46
C GLN A 158 0.60 0.74 6.87
N ILE A 159 -0.67 0.39 7.10
CA ILE A 159 -1.71 1.32 7.58
C ILE A 159 -1.32 1.94 8.92
N SER A 160 -0.94 1.13 9.91
CA SER A 160 -0.57 1.58 11.25
C SER A 160 0.65 2.50 11.23
N TYR A 161 1.63 2.27 10.36
CA TYR A 161 2.76 3.19 10.19
C TYR A 161 2.33 4.54 9.61
N LEU A 162 1.40 4.57 8.65
CA LEU A 162 0.86 5.84 8.16
C LEU A 162 0.22 6.64 9.31
N TYR A 163 -0.64 6.01 10.11
CA TYR A 163 -1.26 6.66 11.27
C TYR A 163 -0.26 7.04 12.37
N ALA A 164 0.81 6.27 12.56
CA ALA A 164 1.83 6.55 13.56
C ALA A 164 2.70 7.76 13.18
N TYR A 165 3.10 7.87 11.92
CA TYR A 165 4.17 8.80 11.50
C TYR A 165 3.70 9.97 10.66
N VAL A 166 2.62 9.85 9.88
CA VAL A 166 2.24 10.88 8.90
C VAL A 166 1.28 11.89 9.53
N PRO A 167 1.67 13.16 9.78
CA PRO A 167 0.83 14.11 10.52
C PRO A 167 -0.47 14.48 9.80
N ALA A 168 -0.46 14.48 8.45
CA ALA A 168 -1.62 14.81 7.65
C ALA A 168 -2.79 13.85 7.89
N ILE A 169 -2.50 12.54 7.98
CA ILE A 169 -3.52 11.51 8.23
C ILE A 169 -4.10 11.66 9.64
N LYS A 170 -3.40 12.25 10.61
CA LYS A 170 -3.96 12.43 11.96
C LYS A 170 -5.05 13.52 12.04
N GLN A 171 -5.25 14.28 10.96
CA GLN A 171 -6.27 15.32 10.91
C GLN A 171 -7.60 14.74 10.47
N ARG A 172 -8.67 15.04 11.20
CA ARG A 172 -10.03 14.61 10.83
C ARG A 172 -10.44 15.04 9.42
N ALA A 173 -10.04 16.24 8.99
CA ALA A 173 -10.33 16.78 7.66
C ALA A 173 -9.66 15.97 6.53
N PHE A 174 -8.67 15.11 6.83
CA PHE A 174 -8.08 14.21 5.85
C PHE A 174 -9.12 13.29 5.21
N ALA A 175 -10.13 12.88 5.98
CA ALA A 175 -11.23 12.04 5.50
C ALA A 175 -11.97 12.63 4.30
N GLU A 176 -11.99 13.96 4.14
CA GLU A 176 -12.68 14.63 3.03
C GLU A 176 -12.05 14.30 1.67
N GLN A 177 -10.78 13.88 1.66
CA GLN A 177 -10.02 13.48 0.47
C GLN A 177 -10.08 11.98 0.21
N MET A 178 -10.64 11.19 1.14
CA MET A 178 -10.79 9.74 1.02
C MET A 178 -12.14 9.38 0.41
N LYS A 179 -12.20 8.16 -0.15
CA LYS A 179 -13.46 7.49 -0.51
C LYS A 179 -14.44 7.51 0.66
N TYR A 180 -15.71 7.81 0.37
CA TYR A 180 -16.74 8.02 1.39
C TYR A 180 -16.87 6.82 2.33
N GLU A 181 -16.87 5.61 1.76
CA GLU A 181 -17.01 4.33 2.46
C GLU A 181 -15.81 3.97 3.36
N HIS A 182 -14.66 4.63 3.20
CA HIS A 182 -13.49 4.44 4.06
C HIS A 182 -13.37 5.50 5.16
N ARG A 183 -14.19 6.56 5.13
CA ARG A 183 -14.12 7.64 6.13
C ARG A 183 -14.43 7.14 7.54
N GLN A 184 -15.33 6.16 7.68
CA GLN A 184 -15.64 5.61 8.99
C GLN A 184 -14.45 4.81 9.56
N PHE A 185 -13.76 4.01 8.73
CA PHE A 185 -12.50 3.38 9.12
C PHE A 185 -11.54 4.42 9.67
N HIS A 186 -11.35 5.53 8.94
CA HIS A 186 -10.48 6.62 9.35
C HIS A 186 -10.86 7.21 10.72
N PHE A 187 -12.15 7.54 10.91
CA PHE A 187 -12.64 8.06 12.19
C PHE A 187 -12.44 7.07 13.34
N ASP A 188 -12.65 5.79 13.09
CA ASP A 188 -12.52 4.75 14.11
C ASP A 188 -11.06 4.53 14.54
N VAL A 189 -10.12 4.61 13.61
CA VAL A 189 -8.68 4.60 13.97
C VAL A 189 -8.33 5.82 14.82
N LEU A 190 -8.81 7.02 14.44
CA LEU A 190 -8.58 8.24 15.24
C LEU A 190 -9.28 8.19 16.60
N ALA A 191 -10.39 7.46 16.72
CA ALA A 191 -11.09 7.23 17.97
C ALA A 191 -10.36 6.24 18.90
N GLY A 192 -9.31 5.56 18.40
CA GLY A 192 -8.46 4.65 19.17
C GLY A 192 -8.81 3.17 19.03
N MET A 193 -9.56 2.77 17.99
CA MET A 193 -9.80 1.35 17.74
C MET A 193 -8.50 0.62 17.33
N GLN A 194 -8.35 -0.62 17.79
CA GLN A 194 -7.20 -1.48 17.48
C GLN A 194 -7.27 -2.01 16.05
N THR A 195 -6.41 -1.48 15.19
CA THR A 195 -6.43 -1.72 13.74
C THR A 195 -5.94 -3.10 13.31
N ASP A 196 -5.26 -3.83 14.19
CA ASP A 196 -4.57 -5.09 13.92
C ASP A 196 -5.35 -6.36 14.27
N THR A 197 -6.63 -6.21 14.59
CA THR A 197 -7.48 -7.33 14.97
C THR A 197 -8.41 -7.79 13.84
N ILE A 198 -8.70 -9.09 13.82
CA ILE A 198 -9.69 -9.68 12.88
C ILE A 198 -11.09 -9.12 13.16
N GLN A 199 -11.37 -8.76 14.41
CA GLN A 199 -12.61 -8.22 14.93
C GLN A 199 -12.83 -6.82 14.36
N PHE A 200 -11.81 -5.96 14.44
CA PHE A 200 -11.84 -4.66 13.78
C PHE A 200 -12.01 -4.80 12.28
N ARG A 201 -11.32 -5.74 11.62
CA ARG A 201 -11.51 -6.01 10.18
C ARG A 201 -12.97 -6.35 9.84
N LYS A 202 -13.57 -7.29 10.56
CA LYS A 202 -14.97 -7.71 10.36
C LYS A 202 -15.93 -6.54 10.58
N HIS A 203 -15.71 -5.78 11.64
CA HIS A 203 -16.49 -4.58 11.98
C HIS A 203 -16.43 -3.55 10.86
N GLN A 204 -15.22 -3.20 10.40
CA GLN A 204 -15.03 -2.22 9.33
C GLN A 204 -15.62 -2.66 7.98
N ARG A 205 -15.54 -3.95 7.64
CA ARG A 205 -16.23 -4.49 6.44
C ARG A 205 -17.74 -4.27 6.51
N ALA A 206 -18.35 -4.65 7.64
CA ALA A 206 -19.80 -4.50 7.82
C ALA A 206 -20.24 -3.03 7.73
N ILE A 207 -19.47 -2.12 8.35
CA ILE A 207 -19.71 -0.67 8.31
C ILE A 207 -19.58 -0.11 6.90
N ARG A 208 -18.50 -0.44 6.17
CA ARG A 208 -18.29 -0.03 4.78
C ARG A 208 -19.45 -0.50 3.90
N ASP A 209 -19.84 -1.76 4.01
CA ASP A 209 -20.93 -2.33 3.21
C ASP A 209 -22.27 -1.66 3.54
N ALA A 210 -22.52 -1.31 4.80
CA ALA A 210 -23.72 -0.58 5.22
C ALA A 210 -23.72 0.89 4.74
N LEU A 211 -22.56 1.56 4.72
CA LEU A 211 -22.41 2.91 4.13
C LEU A 211 -22.73 2.89 2.64
N LEU A 212 -22.19 1.92 1.89
CA LEU A 212 -22.45 1.76 0.45
C LEU A 212 -23.94 1.48 0.15
N GLN A 213 -24.64 0.82 1.08
CA GLN A 213 -26.08 0.56 0.97
C GLN A 213 -26.96 1.71 1.49
N GLY A 214 -26.38 2.79 2.01
CA GLY A 214 -27.13 3.89 2.63
C GLY A 214 -27.83 3.51 3.94
N GLN A 215 -27.38 2.44 4.60
CA GLN A 215 -27.93 1.92 5.85
C GLN A 215 -27.16 2.41 7.09
N TYR A 216 -26.09 3.16 6.86
CA TYR A 216 -25.24 3.71 7.91
C TYR A 216 -24.85 5.15 7.54
N GLU A 217 -24.71 6.00 8.55
CA GLU A 217 -24.24 7.38 8.40
C GLU A 217 -22.90 7.52 9.13
N LEU A 218 -22.01 8.37 8.62
CA LEU A 218 -20.71 8.61 9.26
C LEU A 218 -20.89 9.14 10.69
N GLN A 219 -20.15 8.56 11.63
CA GLN A 219 -20.15 8.91 13.05
C GLN A 219 -18.74 9.23 13.51
N GLU A 220 -18.61 9.90 14.66
CA GLU A 220 -17.29 10.13 15.27
C GLU A 220 -16.57 8.83 15.65
N CYS A 221 -17.33 7.79 15.98
CA CYS A 221 -16.86 6.48 16.37
C CYS A 221 -18.01 5.50 16.16
N SER A 222 -17.77 4.40 15.43
CA SER A 222 -18.83 3.45 15.02
C SER A 222 -19.17 2.37 16.05
N ALA A 223 -18.50 2.38 17.21
CA ALA A 223 -18.76 1.44 18.29
C ALA A 223 -18.58 2.09 19.67
N SER A 224 -19.17 1.46 20.69
CA SER A 224 -18.97 1.86 22.08
C SER A 224 -17.52 1.66 22.50
N ARG A 225 -16.96 2.60 23.27
CA ARG A 225 -15.61 2.50 23.86
C ARG A 225 -15.46 1.36 24.87
N ASP A 226 -16.58 0.82 25.36
CA ASP A 226 -16.58 -0.36 26.24
C ASP A 226 -16.44 -1.68 25.46
N ASN A 227 -16.38 -1.64 24.13
CA ASN A 227 -16.20 -2.83 23.30
C ASN A 227 -14.74 -3.31 23.32
N GLU A 228 -14.45 -4.23 24.22
CA GLU A 228 -13.11 -4.82 24.43
C GLU A 228 -12.60 -5.64 23.22
N ASP A 229 -13.45 -5.97 22.24
CA ASP A 229 -13.03 -6.71 21.04
C ASP A 229 -12.28 -5.84 20.02
N ILE A 230 -12.46 -4.51 20.09
CA ILE A 230 -11.94 -3.54 19.11
C ILE A 230 -11.29 -2.32 19.75
N PHE A 231 -11.36 -2.18 21.08
CA PHE A 231 -10.64 -1.16 21.85
C PHE A 231 -9.68 -1.81 22.84
N ASP A 232 -8.52 -1.18 23.03
CA ASP A 232 -7.67 -1.48 24.18
C ASP A 232 -8.28 -0.84 25.44
N THR A 233 -8.98 -1.63 26.25
CA THR A 233 -9.58 -1.14 27.50
C THR A 233 -8.63 -1.17 28.69
N GLY A 234 -7.34 -1.51 28.48
CA GLY A 234 -6.33 -1.43 29.54
C GLY A 234 -6.56 -2.40 30.70
N ARG A 235 -7.26 -3.52 30.50
CA ARG A 235 -7.29 -4.60 31.49
C ARG A 235 -5.89 -5.23 31.60
N VAL A 236 -5.18 -4.77 32.60
CA VAL A 236 -3.85 -5.16 33.11
C VAL A 236 -3.47 -6.64 32.90
N GLY A 237 -2.29 -6.84 32.29
CA GLY A 237 -1.44 -8.04 32.41
C GLY A 237 -1.08 -8.66 31.04
N MET A 238 0.15 -8.64 30.53
CA MET A 238 1.46 -8.63 31.19
C MET A 238 2.44 -7.73 30.44
N SER A 239 3.24 -7.00 31.21
CA SER A 239 4.52 -6.42 30.75
C SER A 239 5.39 -7.52 30.16
N LEU A 240 6.00 -7.26 29.00
CA LEU A 240 7.27 -7.88 28.65
C LEU A 240 8.35 -7.44 29.64
#